data_AF-A0A6N8BQ60-F1
#
_entry.id   AF-A0A6N8BQ60-F1
#
_cell.length_a   1.000
_cell.length_b   1.000
_cell.length_c   1.000
_cell.angle_alpha   90.00
_cell.angle_beta   90.00
_cell.angle_gamma   90.00
#
_symmetry.space_group_name_H-M   'P 1'
#
loop_
_entity.id
_entity.type
_entity.pdbx_description
1 polymer ?
#
loop_
_entity_poly.entity_id
_entity_poly.type
_entity_poly.pdbx_seq_one_letter_code
_entity_poly.pdbx_strand_id
1 'polypeptide(L)'
;MSVMRRAVLQAASQLEHLPDQGVWRQRFCFAADSAVFAGHFPGHPVLPAVVQVLMVQVILEAIGQPADLACIPQAKFLAPVGPAMDILLTLSKGRRNNRWACTLHCGEILAARMQVEVPAP
;
A
#
# COMPACT_ATOMS: atom_id res chain seq x y z
N MET A 1 -3.36 8.08 -16.65
CA MET A 1 -3.10 7.75 -15.24
C MET A 1 -4.15 8.41 -14.36
N SER A 2 -4.80 7.67 -13.44
CA SER A 2 -5.88 8.19 -12.60
C SER A 2 -5.38 9.17 -11.52
N VAL A 3 -6.28 10.00 -10.98
CA VAL A 3 -5.99 10.96 -9.89
C VAL A 3 -5.42 10.24 -8.67
N MET A 4 -6.02 9.12 -8.26
CA MET A 4 -5.59 8.34 -7.10
C MET A 4 -4.19 7.77 -7.27
N ARG A 5 -3.87 7.26 -8.47
CA ARG A 5 -2.54 6.72 -8.75
C ARG A 5 -1.46 7.79 -8.69
N ARG A 6 -1.74 9.00 -9.19
CA ARG A 6 -0.83 10.15 -9.03
C ARG A 6 -0.60 10.48 -7.55
N ALA A 7 -1.66 10.53 -6.76
CA ALA A 7 -1.54 10.83 -5.33
C ALA A 7 -0.69 9.79 -4.57
N VAL A 8 -0.85 8.50 -4.88
CA VAL A 8 0.00 7.44 -4.30
C VAL A 8 1.47 7.63 -4.69
N LEU A 9 1.75 7.89 -5.96
CA LEU A 9 3.13 8.09 -6.43
C LEU A 9 3.77 9.36 -5.83
N GLN A 10 3.00 10.44 -5.65
CA GLN A 10 3.47 11.68 -5.02
C GLN A 10 3.75 11.51 -3.53
N ALA A 11 2.97 10.67 -2.84
CA ALA A 11 3.14 10.41 -1.42
C ALA A 11 4.32 9.47 -1.12
N ALA A 12 4.84 8.76 -2.12
CA ALA A 12 5.79 7.68 -1.94
C ALA A 12 7.25 8.16 -1.79
N SER A 13 7.99 7.57 -0.86
CA SER A 13 9.45 7.69 -0.77
C SER A 13 10.15 6.84 -1.84
N GLN A 14 11.48 6.82 -1.84
CA GLN A 14 12.24 5.79 -2.54
C GLN A 14 11.87 4.39 -2.00
N LEU A 15 11.77 3.42 -2.90
CA LEU A 15 11.60 2.00 -2.55
C LEU A 15 12.92 1.41 -2.07
N GLU A 16 12.89 0.76 -0.92
CA GLU A 16 14.02 0.08 -0.30
C GLU A 16 13.87 -1.44 -0.44
N HIS A 17 14.96 -2.15 -0.74
CA HIS A 17 15.00 -3.61 -0.78
C HIS A 17 15.96 -4.13 0.29
N LEU A 18 15.48 -5.01 1.16
CA LEU A 18 16.26 -5.66 2.22
C LEU A 18 16.46 -7.14 1.85
N PRO A 19 17.53 -7.48 1.12
CA PRO A 19 17.69 -8.81 0.51
C PRO A 19 17.79 -9.93 1.55
N ASP A 20 18.47 -9.69 2.68
CA ASP A 20 18.63 -10.68 3.76
C ASP A 20 17.30 -11.09 4.42
N GLN A 21 16.28 -10.24 4.29
CA GLN A 21 14.93 -10.46 4.82
C GLN A 21 13.93 -10.84 3.72
N GLY A 22 14.32 -10.72 2.44
CA GLY A 22 13.43 -10.93 1.29
C GLY A 22 12.23 -9.99 1.27
N VAL A 23 12.41 -8.73 1.72
CA VAL A 23 11.33 -7.75 1.80
C VAL A 23 11.66 -6.45 1.06
N TRP A 24 10.61 -5.81 0.56
CA TRP A 24 10.64 -4.46 0.01
C TRP A 24 9.86 -3.54 0.94
N ARG A 25 10.34 -2.31 1.13
CA ARG A 25 9.72 -1.33 2.02
C ARG A 25 9.66 0.02 1.35
N GLN A 26 8.53 0.70 1.52
CA GLN A 26 8.37 2.06 1.03
C GLN A 26 7.58 2.85 2.05
N ARG A 27 8.02 4.08 2.32
CA ARG A 27 7.27 5.03 3.13
C ARG A 27 6.29 5.80 2.25
N PHE A 28 5.15 6.15 2.83
CA PHE A 28 4.18 7.03 2.22
C PHE A 28 3.72 8.09 3.22
N CYS A 29 3.56 9.32 2.76
CA CYS A 29 2.94 10.38 3.54
C CYS A 29 2.01 11.19 2.63
N PHE A 30 0.70 11.09 2.87
CA PHE A 30 -0.30 11.81 2.09
C PHE A 30 -0.58 13.17 2.74
N ALA A 31 -0.45 14.25 1.97
CA ALA A 31 -0.80 15.59 2.43
C ALA A 31 -2.28 15.68 2.85
N ALA A 32 -2.59 16.60 3.77
CA ALA A 32 -3.94 16.80 4.32
C ALA A 32 -5.00 17.14 3.26
N ASP A 33 -4.59 17.82 2.20
CA ASP A 33 -5.38 18.26 1.06
C ASP A 33 -5.34 17.26 -0.13
N SER A 34 -4.74 16.09 0.06
CA SER A 34 -4.66 15.08 -0.99
C SER A 34 -6.04 14.62 -1.43
N ALA A 35 -6.20 14.43 -2.74
CA ALA A 35 -7.46 13.98 -3.35
C ALA A 35 -7.95 12.62 -2.82
N VAL A 36 -7.08 11.81 -2.19
CA VAL A 36 -7.45 10.53 -1.58
C VAL A 36 -8.37 10.67 -0.37
N PHE A 37 -8.36 11.83 0.30
CA PHE A 37 -9.20 12.13 1.45
C PHE A 37 -10.49 12.88 1.08
N ALA A 38 -10.61 13.35 -0.17
CA ALA A 38 -11.77 14.11 -0.61
C ALA A 38 -13.05 13.27 -0.49
N GLY A 39 -13.93 13.66 0.43
CA GLY A 39 -15.17 12.93 0.73
C GLY A 39 -15.00 11.67 1.57
N HIS A 40 -13.79 11.37 2.09
CA HIS A 40 -13.53 10.16 2.88
C HIS A 40 -12.80 10.49 4.19
N PHE A 41 -13.50 10.93 5.24
CA PHE A 41 -14.90 11.34 5.31
C PHE A 41 -14.98 12.84 5.62
N PRO A 42 -16.08 13.54 5.27
CA PRO A 42 -16.24 14.95 5.66
C PRO A 42 -16.05 15.13 7.17
N GLY A 43 -15.11 16.01 7.57
CA GLY A 43 -14.75 16.26 8.97
C GLY A 43 -13.84 15.21 9.64
N HIS A 44 -13.74 14.01 9.08
CA HIS A 44 -12.94 12.90 9.62
C HIS A 44 -12.19 12.16 8.49
N PRO A 45 -11.16 12.76 7.89
CA PRO A 45 -10.44 12.17 6.78
C PRO A 45 -9.70 10.88 7.20
N VAL A 46 -9.89 9.82 6.43
CA VAL A 46 -9.26 8.50 6.61
C VAL A 46 -8.84 7.97 5.24
N LEU A 47 -7.67 7.35 5.15
CA LEU A 47 -7.13 6.82 3.92
C LEU A 47 -7.99 5.63 3.45
N PRO A 48 -8.62 5.69 2.26
CA PRO A 48 -9.48 4.62 1.79
C PRO A 48 -8.72 3.30 1.63
N ALA A 49 -9.37 2.19 1.95
CA ALA A 49 -8.83 0.84 1.78
C ALA A 49 -8.31 0.58 0.35
N VAL A 50 -9.02 1.08 -0.66
CA VAL A 50 -8.62 0.95 -2.07
C VAL A 50 -7.33 1.68 -2.41
N VAL A 51 -7.02 2.79 -1.72
CA VAL A 51 -5.75 3.52 -1.89
C VAL A 51 -4.60 2.73 -1.27
N GLN A 52 -4.85 2.06 -0.14
CA GLN A 52 -3.87 1.15 0.47
C GLN A 52 -3.55 -0.05 -0.43
N VAL A 53 -4.55 -0.60 -1.14
CA VAL A 53 -4.33 -1.63 -2.17
C VAL A 53 -3.52 -1.07 -3.34
N LEU A 54 -3.81 0.16 -3.78
CA LEU A 54 -3.09 0.81 -4.88
C LEU A 54 -1.61 1.06 -4.53
N MET A 55 -1.28 1.33 -3.27
CA MET A 55 0.12 1.39 -2.79
C MET A 55 0.84 0.06 -3.00
N VAL A 56 0.18 -1.07 -2.71
CA VAL A 56 0.75 -2.41 -2.97
C VAL A 56 1.00 -2.62 -4.45
N GLN A 57 0.05 -2.24 -5.32
CA GLN A 57 0.22 -2.34 -6.78
C GLN A 57 1.41 -1.51 -7.29
N VAL A 58 1.58 -0.29 -6.77
CA VAL A 58 2.72 0.58 -7.14
C VAL A 58 4.05 -0.07 -6.78
N ILE A 59 4.16 -0.70 -5.60
CA ILE A 59 5.38 -1.41 -5.21
C ILE A 59 5.62 -2.64 -6.10
N LEU A 60 4.58 -3.44 -6.35
CA LEU A 60 4.66 -4.63 -7.21
C LEU A 60 5.18 -4.26 -8.61
N GLU A 61 4.63 -3.22 -9.21
CA GLU A 61 5.06 -2.75 -10.52
C GLU A 61 6.50 -2.24 -10.51
N ALA A 62 6.91 -1.51 -9.46
CA ALA A 62 8.27 -1.02 -9.31
C ALA A 62 9.31 -2.15 -9.19
N ILE A 63 8.91 -3.34 -8.74
CA ILE A 63 9.77 -4.54 -8.66
C ILE A 63 9.58 -5.49 -9.86
N GLY A 64 8.92 -5.03 -10.93
CA GLY A 64 8.74 -5.78 -12.17
C GLY A 64 7.68 -6.89 -12.13
N GLN A 65 6.76 -6.84 -11.15
CA GLN A 65 5.59 -7.72 -11.13
C GLN A 65 4.41 -7.07 -11.86
N PRO A 66 3.41 -7.85 -12.31
CA PRO A 66 2.19 -7.30 -12.86
C PRO A 66 1.51 -6.33 -11.88
N ALA A 67 1.10 -5.17 -12.39
CA ALA A 67 0.36 -4.17 -11.61
C ALA A 67 -1.08 -4.63 -11.34
N ASP A 68 -1.65 -5.43 -12.23
CA ASP A 68 -2.99 -5.99 -12.08
C ASP A 68 -3.00 -7.06 -10.99
N LEU A 69 -3.95 -6.95 -10.08
CA LEU A 69 -4.19 -7.98 -9.06
C LEU A 69 -5.25 -8.95 -9.59
N ALA A 70 -4.92 -10.23 -9.59
CA ALA A 70 -5.89 -11.28 -9.89
C ALA A 70 -6.87 -11.48 -8.74
N CYS A 71 -6.39 -11.36 -7.50
CA CYS A 71 -7.19 -11.58 -6.30
C CYS A 71 -6.60 -10.86 -5.08
N ILE A 72 -7.44 -10.57 -4.09
CA ILE A 72 -7.04 -10.15 -2.75
C ILE A 72 -7.58 -11.18 -1.75
N PRO A 73 -6.84 -12.30 -1.51
CA PRO A 73 -7.32 -13.37 -0.63
C PRO A 73 -7.62 -12.92 0.80
N GLN A 74 -6.97 -11.85 1.26
CA GLN A 74 -7.19 -11.28 2.58
C GLN A 74 -6.85 -9.80 2.57
N ALA A 75 -7.72 -8.97 3.14
CA ALA A 75 -7.40 -7.60 3.52
C ALA A 75 -8.03 -7.30 4.88
N LYS A 76 -7.21 -6.87 5.85
CA LYS A 76 -7.66 -6.44 7.17
C LYS A 76 -7.14 -5.04 7.45
N PHE A 77 -8.06 -4.11 7.67
CA PHE A 77 -7.80 -2.72 8.04
C PHE A 77 -8.11 -2.58 9.53
N LEU A 78 -7.06 -2.51 10.35
CA LEU A 78 -7.11 -2.67 11.80
C LEU A 78 -7.13 -1.33 12.53
N ALA A 79 -6.59 -0.27 11.93
CA ALA A 79 -6.64 1.10 12.45
C ALA A 79 -6.83 2.11 11.31
N PRO A 80 -7.54 3.23 11.54
CA PRO A 80 -7.66 4.30 10.57
C PRO A 80 -6.30 4.97 10.35
N VAL A 81 -6.02 5.32 9.10
CA VAL A 81 -4.82 6.08 8.71
C VAL A 81 -5.27 7.47 8.29
N GLY A 82 -4.86 8.50 9.02
CA GLY A 82 -5.21 9.88 8.74
C GLY A 82 -4.24 10.56 7.77
N PRO A 83 -4.51 11.82 7.42
CA PRO A 83 -3.56 12.62 6.67
C PRO A 83 -2.28 12.92 7.45
N ALA A 84 -1.20 13.18 6.73
CA ALA A 84 0.14 13.48 7.24
C ALA A 84 0.74 12.41 8.19
N MET A 85 0.14 11.22 8.28
CA MET A 85 0.73 10.09 8.98
C MET A 85 1.84 9.47 8.13
N ASP A 86 2.97 9.17 8.75
CA ASP A 86 4.03 8.36 8.14
C ASP A 86 3.60 6.90 8.10
N ILE A 87 3.54 6.35 6.89
CA ILE A 87 3.11 4.99 6.62
C ILE A 87 4.29 4.18 6.14
N LEU A 88 4.64 3.11 6.85
CA LEU A 88 5.61 2.12 6.37
C LEU A 88 4.86 0.91 5.79
N LEU A 89 4.91 0.74 4.47
CA LEU A 89 4.42 -0.47 3.81
C LEU A 89 5.59 -1.44 3.62
N THR A 90 5.47 -2.65 4.15
CA THR A 90 6.41 -3.75 3.92
C THR A 90 5.75 -4.83 3.07
N LEU A 91 6.40 -5.20 1.97
CA LEU A 91 5.96 -6.22 1.02
C LEU A 91 6.94 -7.41 1.05
N SER A 92 6.41 -8.63 1.03
CA SER A 92 7.20 -9.86 0.95
C SER A 92 6.52 -10.92 0.09
N LYS A 93 7.28 -11.89 -0.41
CA LYS A 93 6.72 -13.03 -1.13
C LYS A 93 5.88 -13.89 -0.20
N GLY A 94 4.72 -14.31 -0.69
CA GLY A 94 3.88 -15.31 -0.06
C GLY A 94 4.36 -16.74 -0.35
N ARG A 95 3.61 -17.73 0.14
CA ARG A 95 3.92 -19.17 -0.06
C ARG A 95 3.78 -19.65 -1.51
N ARG A 96 3.00 -18.95 -2.34
CA ARG A 96 2.81 -19.25 -3.77
C ARG A 96 3.56 -18.22 -4.59
N ASN A 97 4.10 -18.61 -5.74
CA ASN A 97 4.95 -17.74 -6.55
C ASN A 97 4.27 -16.44 -6.99
N ASN A 98 2.95 -16.45 -7.17
CA ASN A 98 2.17 -15.28 -7.58
C ASN A 98 1.50 -14.55 -6.40
N ARG A 99 1.77 -14.97 -5.15
CA ARG A 99 1.16 -14.39 -3.96
C ARG A 99 2.15 -13.52 -3.20
N TRP A 100 1.66 -12.41 -2.68
CA TRP A 100 2.42 -11.44 -1.92
C TRP A 100 1.71 -11.13 -0.61
N ALA A 101 2.47 -10.90 0.44
CA ALA A 101 1.98 -10.44 1.73
C ALA A 101 2.45 -9.01 1.98
N CYS A 102 1.58 -8.18 2.53
CA CYS A 102 1.96 -6.84 2.93
C CYS A 102 1.47 -6.51 4.34
N THR A 103 2.24 -5.69 5.03
CA THR A 103 1.84 -5.01 6.26
C THR A 103 2.03 -3.52 6.08
N LEU A 104 1.21 -2.75 6.78
CA LEU A 104 1.16 -1.30 6.70
C LEU A 104 1.13 -0.78 8.14
N HIS A 105 2.19 -0.08 8.53
CA HIS A 105 2.38 0.44 9.89
C HIS A 105 2.33 1.96 9.91
N CYS A 106 1.76 2.52 10.97
CA CYS A 106 1.84 3.94 11.30
C CYS A 106 2.49 4.05 12.68
N GLY A 107 3.78 4.35 12.72
CA GLY A 107 4.61 4.11 13.91
C GLY A 107 4.57 2.63 14.32
N GLU A 108 4.29 2.36 15.60
CA GLU A 108 4.17 1.00 16.14
C GLU A 108 2.83 0.30 15.81
N ILE A 109 1.85 1.05 15.29
CA ILE A 109 0.50 0.52 15.05
C ILE A 109 0.46 -0.21 13.70
N LEU A 110 0.12 -1.49 13.73
CA LEU A 110 -0.26 -2.24 12.53
C LEU A 110 -1.63 -1.74 12.04
N ALA A 111 -1.64 -0.86 11.05
CA ALA A 111 -2.86 -0.26 10.50
C ALA A 111 -3.57 -1.17 9.50
N ALA A 112 -2.81 -1.92 8.70
CA ALA A 112 -3.39 -2.92 7.80
C ALA A 112 -2.46 -4.10 7.52
N ARG A 113 -3.06 -5.24 7.15
CA ARG A 113 -2.36 -6.37 6.55
C ARG A 113 -3.16 -6.94 5.40
N MET A 114 -2.47 -7.26 4.31
CA MET A 114 -3.11 -7.77 3.11
C MET A 114 -2.32 -8.94 2.53
N GLN A 115 -3.02 -9.82 1.82
CA GLN A 115 -2.45 -10.75 0.88
C GLN A 115 -3.05 -10.43 -0.48
N VAL A 116 -2.19 -10.34 -1.49
CA VAL A 116 -2.61 -10.10 -2.88
C VAL A 116 -2.01 -11.17 -3.78
N GLU A 117 -2.70 -11.47 -4.86
CA GLU A 117 -2.20 -12.34 -5.92
C GLU A 117 -2.13 -11.55 -7.22
N VAL A 118 -1.00 -11.67 -7.91
CA VAL A 118 -0.86 -11.20 -9.29
C VAL A 118 -1.23 -12.36 -10.24
N PRO A 119 -1.59 -12.07 -11.51
CA PRO A 119 -1.73 -13.10 -12.53
C PRO A 119 -0.55 -14.07 -12.51
N ALA A 120 -0.86 -15.36 -12.66
CA ALA A 120 0.19 -16.34 -12.89
C ALA A 120 0.88 -16.02 -14.24
N PRO A 121 2.19 -16.27 -14.37
CA PRO A 121 2.87 -16.18 -15.65
C PRO A 121 2.28 -17.13 -16.69
#